data_AF-A0A832K0Q5-F1
#
_entry.id   AF-A0A832K0Q5-F1
#
_cell.length_a   1.000
_cell.length_b   1.000
_cell.length_c   1.000
_cell.angle_alpha   90.00
_cell.angle_beta   90.00
_cell.angle_gamma   90.00
#
_symmetry.space_group_name_H-M   'P 1'
#
loop_
_entity.id
_entity.type
_entity.pdbx_description
1 polymer ?
#
loop_
_entity_poly.entity_id
_entity_poly.type
_entity_poly.pdbx_seq_one_letter_code
_entity_poly.pdbx_strand_id
1 'polypeptide(L)' 'MVKDLEDGSKAVGLFNRGEFPAEAAVPWAVAGLTGPAEVRDLWRQRDLGVFSGQYCATLPRHGVVLLRLAAVPAKK' A
#
# COMPACT_ATOMS: atom_id res chain seq x y z
N MET A 1 -8.16 -2.72 3.35
CA MET A 1 -9.02 -3.04 2.19
C MET A 1 -8.14 -3.12 0.95
N VAL A 2 -8.40 -4.06 0.04
CA VAL A 2 -7.68 -4.20 -1.24
C VAL A 2 -8.69 -4.24 -2.38
N LYS A 3 -8.40 -3.55 -3.48
CA LYS A 3 -9.21 -3.53 -4.70
C LYS A 3 -8.30 -3.60 -5.93
N ASP A 4 -8.62 -4.49 -6.86
CA ASP A 4 -7.93 -4.55 -8.15
C ASP A 4 -8.33 -3.36 -9.03
N LEU A 5 -7.34 -2.79 -9.72
CA LEU A 5 -7.49 -1.71 -10.69
C LEU A 5 -7.34 -2.26 -12.12
N GLU A 6 -7.80 -1.48 -13.09
CA GLU A 6 -7.83 -1.88 -14.51
C GLU A 6 -6.44 -2.18 -15.09
N ASP A 7 -5.41 -1.45 -14.65
CA ASP A 7 -4.02 -1.63 -15.09
C ASP A 7 -3.32 -2.84 -14.43
N GLY A 8 -4.06 -3.65 -13.67
CA GLY A 8 -3.52 -4.78 -12.91
C GLY A 8 -2.81 -4.40 -11.61
N SER A 9 -2.71 -3.10 -11.30
CA SER A 9 -2.26 -2.63 -10.00
C SER A 9 -3.38 -2.77 -8.95
N LYS A 10 -3.04 -2.56 -7.69
CA LYS A 10 -3.96 -2.76 -6.56
C LYS A 10 -4.08 -1.49 -5.74
N ALA A 11 -5.30 -1.04 -5.50
CA ALA A 11 -5.59 0.00 -4.54
C ALA A 11 -5.72 -0.60 -3.13
N VAL A 12 -4.98 -0.02 -2.18
CA VAL A 12 -4.97 -0.45 -0.78
C VAL A 12 -5.30 0.71 0.12
N GLY A 13 -6.36 0.57 0.91
CA GLY A 13 -6.70 1.50 1.99
C GLY A 13 -6.25 0.95 3.34
N LEU A 14 -5.41 1.71 4.03
CA LEU A 14 -5.05 1.50 5.44
C LEU A 14 -5.76 2.55 6.29
N PHE A 15 -6.40 2.09 7.37
CA PHE A 15 -7.24 2.91 8.23
C PHE A 15 -6.84 2.69 9.68
N ASN A 16 -6.58 3.77 10.39
CA ASN A 16 -6.55 3.75 11.85
C ASN A 16 -7.89 4.27 12.36
N ARG A 17 -8.70 3.41 12.96
CA ARG A 17 -10.01 3.77 13.56
C ARG A 17 -9.94 3.99 15.07
N GLY A 18 -8.74 3.99 15.64
CA GLY A 18 -8.50 4.17 17.06
C GLY A 18 -8.27 5.64 17.44
N GLU A 19 -8.22 5.87 18.75
CA GLU A 19 -8.02 7.20 19.35
C GLU A 19 -6.57 7.66 19.40
N PHE A 20 -5.62 6.77 19.11
CA PHE A 20 -4.18 7.02 19.19
C PHE A 20 -3.48 6.72 17.85
N PRO A 21 -2.30 7.30 17.59
CA PRO A 21 -1.47 6.90 16.48
C PRO A 21 -1.19 5.39 16.50
N ALA A 22 -1.30 4.75 15.35
CA ALA A 22 -1.12 3.31 15.21
C ALA A 22 -0.33 3.00 13.93
N GLU A 23 0.45 1.93 13.99
CA GLU A 23 1.09 1.38 12.80
C GLU A 23 0.08 0.50 12.05
N ALA A 24 -0.03 0.72 10.75
CA ALA A 24 -0.80 -0.12 9.84
C ALA A 24 0.13 -0.69 8.77
N ALA A 25 0.00 -1.98 8.52
CA ALA A 25 0.80 -2.69 7.53
C ALA A 25 -0.10 -3.36 6.48
N VAL A 26 0.37 -3.41 5.25
CA VAL A 26 -0.18 -4.27 4.20
C VAL A 26 0.89 -5.28 3.76
N PRO A 27 0.77 -6.56 4.18
CA PRO A 27 1.55 -7.64 3.62
C PRO A 27 1.15 -7.91 2.17
N TRP A 28 2.13 -8.19 1.31
CA TRP A 28 1.89 -8.48 -0.11
C TRP A 28 1.01 -9.70 -0.32
N ALA A 29 1.10 -10.70 0.57
CA ALA A 29 0.22 -11.86 0.56
C ALA A 29 -1.27 -11.48 0.67
N VAL A 30 -1.60 -10.46 1.47
CA VAL A 30 -2.99 -9.96 1.62
C VAL A 30 -3.44 -9.22 0.35
N ALA A 31 -2.50 -8.57 -0.34
CA ALA A 31 -2.75 -7.95 -1.62
C ALA A 31 -2.72 -8.96 -2.79
N GLY A 32 -2.32 -10.21 -2.59
CA GLY A 32 -2.12 -11.17 -3.69
C GLY A 32 -0.98 -10.76 -4.63
N LEU A 33 0.07 -10.12 -4.11
CA LEU A 33 1.28 -9.75 -4.83
C LEU A 33 2.41 -10.72 -4.49
N THR A 34 3.21 -11.05 -5.49
CA THR A 34 4.44 -11.83 -5.34
C THR A 34 5.62 -10.99 -5.84
N GLY A 35 6.68 -10.89 -5.04
CA GLY A 35 7.86 -10.09 -5.38
C GLY A 35 7.76 -8.60 -5.02
N PRO A 36 8.71 -7.77 -5.50
CA PRO A 36 8.75 -6.34 -5.21
C PRO A 36 7.60 -5.60 -5.91
N ALA A 37 7.06 -4.59 -5.21
CA ALA A 37 6.01 -3.72 -5.73
C ALA A 37 6.37 -2.25 -5.50
N GLU A 38 6.07 -1.41 -6.50
CA GLU A 38 6.11 0.03 -6.38
C GLU A 38 4.88 0.51 -5.58
N VAL A 39 5.13 1.36 -4.60
CA VAL A 39 4.12 1.91 -3.69
C VAL A 39 3.97 3.40 -3.97
N ARG A 40 2.75 3.84 -4.27
CA ARG A 40 2.41 5.25 -4.48
C ARG A 40 1.32 5.69 -3.51
N ASP A 41 1.54 6.81 -2.81
CA ASP A 41 0.51 7.50 -2.05
C ASP A 41 -0.37 8.31 -3.02
N LEU A 42 -1.63 7.90 -3.16
CA LEU A 42 -2.55 8.50 -4.12
C LEU A 42 -3.06 9.87 -3.67
N TRP A 43 -3.21 10.10 -2.37
CA TRP A 43 -3.64 11.40 -1.85
C TRP A 43 -2.54 12.45 -1.98
N ARG A 44 -1.30 12.06 -1.66
CA ARG A 44 -0.14 12.95 -1.81
C ARG A 44 0.42 12.99 -3.24
N GLN A 45 -0.13 12.17 -4.13
CA GLN A 45 0.36 11.96 -5.50
C GLN A 45 1.87 11.71 -5.55
N ARG A 46 2.39 10.93 -4.59
CA ARG A 46 3.83 10.76 -4.38
C ARG A 46 4.22 9.30 -4.42
N ASP A 47 5.22 9.00 -5.24
CA ASP A 47 5.84 7.67 -5.26
C ASP A 47 6.70 7.51 -4.00
N LEU A 48 6.43 6.46 -3.24
CA LEU A 48 7.12 6.16 -1.97
C LEU A 48 8.32 5.24 -2.19
N GLY A 49 8.42 4.62 -3.37
CA GLY A 49 9.49 3.72 -3.78
C GLY A 49 9.04 2.28 -3.95
N VAL A 50 10.01 1.38 -4.08
CA VAL A 50 9.79 -0.05 -4.27
C VAL A 50 10.01 -0.78 -2.95
N PHE A 51 9.04 -1.62 -2.58
CA PHE A 51 9.05 -2.38 -1.33
C PHE A 51 8.86 -3.87 -1.61
N SER A 52 9.42 -4.71 -0.74
CA SER A 52 9.32 -6.16 -0.79
C SER A 52 8.64 -6.72 0.45
N GLY A 53 7.69 -7.62 0.26
CA GLY A 53 7.03 -8.37 1.33
C GLY A 53 5.89 -7.61 2.02
N GLN A 54 6.09 -6.34 2.37
CA GLN A 54 5.04 -5.49 2.96
C GLN A 54 5.38 -4.00 2.86
N TYR A 55 4.37 -3.16 3.12
CA TYR A 55 4.53 -1.74 3.40
C TYR A 55 3.87 -1.37 4.73
N CYS A 56 4.56 -0.59 5.55
CA CYS A 56 4.08 -0.10 6.84
C CYS A 56 4.00 1.43 6.84
N ALA A 57 2.95 1.96 7.48
CA ALA A 57 2.80 3.39 7.72
C ALA A 57 2.23 3.66 9.12
N THR A 58 2.79 4.64 9.81
CA THR A 58 2.21 5.19 11.03
C THR A 58 1.09 6.16 10.66
N LEU A 59 -0.12 5.86 11.11
CA LEU A 59 -1.31 6.67 10.87
C LEU A 59 -1.70 7.40 12.15
N PRO A 60 -2.00 8.71 12.11
CA PRO A 60 -2.55 9.42 13.25
C PRO A 60 -3.94 8.86 13.63
N ARG A 61 -4.50 9.31 14.77
CA ARG A 61 -5.87 8.96 15.16
C ARG A 61 -6.84 9.22 14.00
N HIS A 62 -7.74 8.29 13.74
CA HIS A 62 -8.71 8.38 12.62
C HIS A 62 -8.06 8.61 11.24
N GLY A 63 -6.77 8.31 11.12
CA GLY A 63 -5.96 8.56 9.94
C GLY A 63 -6.14 7.50 8.86
N VAL A 64 -5.95 7.92 7.61
CA VAL A 64 -6.08 7.06 6.43
C VAL A 64 -4.92 7.34 5.47
N VAL A 65 -4.46 6.29 4.81
CA VAL A 65 -3.68 6.40 3.57
C VAL A 65 -4.30 5.51 2.50
N LEU A 66 -4.28 6.00 1.27
CA LEU A 66 -4.69 5.27 0.09
C LEU A 66 -3.47 5.08 -0.80
N LEU A 67 -3.11 3.82 -1.02
CA LEU A 67 -1.93 3.42 -1.75
C LEU A 67 -2.31 2.75 -3.07
N ARG A 68 -1.51 2.95 -4.10
CA ARG A 68 -1.47 2.08 -5.27
C ARG A 68 -0.23 1.20 -5.19
N LEU A 69 -0.42 -0.10 -5.34
CA LEU A 69 0.63 -1.10 -5.41
C LEU A 69 0.72 -1.64 -6.84
N ALA A 70 1.84 -1.43 -7.50
CA ALA A 70 2.08 -1.97 -8.84
C ALA A 70 3.23 -2.98 -8.76
N ALA A 71 3.04 -4.18 -9.32
CA ALA A 71 4.12 -5.17 -9.37
C ALA A 71 5.27 -4.62 -10.25
N VAL A 72 6.50 -4.71 -9.76
CA VAL A 72 7.66 -4.33 -10.57
C VAL A 72 7.90 -5.44 -11.59
N PRO A 73 7.86 -5.17 -12.90
CA PRO A 73 8.14 -6.19 -13.90
C PRO A 73 9.58 -6.67 -13.73
N ALA A 74 9.77 -8.00 -13.70
CA ALA A 74 11.09 -8.58 -13.68
C ALA A 74 11.84 -8.15 -14.96
N LYS A 75 13.01 -7.51 -14.81
CA LYS A 75 13.90 -7.29 -15.94
C LYS A 75 14.33 -8.67 -16.46
N LYS A 76 13.99 -8.97 -17.71
CA LYS A 76 14.57 -10.08 -18.47
C LYS A 76 16.06 -9.85 -18.72
#